data_AF-A0A7Y7NDZ3-F1
#
_entry.id   AF-A0A7Y7NDZ3-F1
#
_cell.length_a   1.000
_cell.length_b   1.000
_cell.length_c   1.000
_cell.angle_alpha   90.00
_cell.angle_beta   90.00
_cell.angle_gamma   90.00
#
_symmetry.space_group_name_H-M   'P 1'
#
loop_
_entity.id
_entity.type
_entity.pdbx_description
1 polymer ?
#
loop_
_entity_poly.entity_id
_entity_poly.type
_entity_poly.pdbx_seq_one_letter_code
_entity_poly.pdbx_strand_id
1 'polypeptide(L)'
;MRKYETIYILQPDLSEDEIKVIADKVQDVISSYKGDFLRLEDWGIRKLAYSINKCTRGRYLYLRYDGGRELIAELERRLRLDEKVLRYQSVNITDQPEKPVAEKKTLVAEPEVVEGDQPLEGAEAVAGAADTVTE
;
A
#
# COMPACT_ATOMS: atom_id res chain seq x y z
N MET A 1 23.43 5.09 14.97
CA MET A 1 22.26 5.99 14.78
C MET A 1 21.03 5.29 15.33
N ARG A 2 19.99 6.05 15.69
CA ARG A 2 18.75 5.45 16.23
C ARG A 2 17.83 5.13 15.06
N LYS A 3 17.13 4.00 15.15
CA LYS A 3 16.13 3.61 14.16
C LYS A 3 14.77 4.10 14.60
N TYR A 4 14.02 4.68 13.68
CA TYR A 4 12.66 5.15 13.92
C TYR A 4 11.71 4.61 12.87
N GLU A 5 10.50 4.34 13.31
CA GLU A 5 9.37 4.18 12.41
C GLU A 5 8.34 5.24 12.74
N THR A 6 7.71 5.78 11.70
CA THR A 6 6.65 6.77 11.83
C THR A 6 5.49 6.34 10.96
N ILE A 7 4.32 6.30 11.57
CA ILE A 7 3.04 6.12 10.87
C ILE A 7 2.31 7.44 10.96
N TYR A 8 1.80 7.91 9.85
CA TYR A 8 0.92 9.07 9.83
C TYR A 8 -0.30 8.81 8.96
N ILE A 9 -1.40 9.47 9.35
CA ILE A 9 -2.71 9.34 8.74
C ILE A 9 -3.01 10.65 8.04
N LEU A 10 -3.27 10.57 6.75
CA LEU A 10 -3.70 11.70 5.94
C LEU A 10 -5.22 11.73 5.77
N GLN A 11 -5.75 12.92 5.47
CA GLN A 11 -7.13 13.09 5.05
C GLN A 11 -7.44 12.23 3.81
N PRO A 12 -8.64 11.63 3.73
CA PRO A 12 -9.00 10.72 2.63
C PRO A 12 -9.27 11.44 1.31
N ASP A 13 -9.54 12.74 1.35
CA ASP A 13 -9.92 13.56 0.18
C ASP A 13 -8.73 14.11 -0.62
N LEU A 14 -7.49 13.80 -0.20
CA LEU A 14 -6.27 14.26 -0.88
C LEU A 14 -6.06 13.54 -2.21
N SER A 15 -5.60 14.28 -3.21
CA SER A 15 -5.15 13.70 -4.47
C SER A 15 -3.81 12.97 -4.31
N GLU A 16 -3.50 12.07 -5.24
CA GLU A 16 -2.21 11.35 -5.23
C GLU A 16 -1.01 12.30 -5.35
N ASP A 17 -1.16 13.41 -6.06
CA ASP A 17 -0.12 14.42 -6.19
C ASP A 17 0.14 15.14 -4.87
N GLU A 18 -0.91 15.49 -4.12
CA GLU A 18 -0.77 16.09 -2.80
C GLU A 18 -0.11 15.13 -1.80
N ILE A 19 -0.42 13.84 -1.89
CA ILE A 19 0.19 12.81 -1.06
C ILE A 19 1.69 12.70 -1.36
N LYS A 20 2.08 12.70 -2.64
CA LYS A 20 3.49 12.70 -3.04
C LYS A 20 4.21 13.92 -2.52
N VAL A 21 3.63 15.11 -2.65
CA VAL A 21 4.21 16.36 -2.10
C VAL A 21 4.45 16.26 -0.60
N ILE A 22 3.53 15.67 0.16
CA ILE A 22 3.72 15.47 1.61
C ILE A 22 4.85 14.46 1.87
N ALA A 23 4.88 13.35 1.13
CA ALA A 23 5.93 12.35 1.25
C ALA A 23 7.32 12.92 0.89
N ASP A 24 7.41 13.75 -0.14
CA ASP A 24 8.63 14.44 -0.57
C ASP A 24 9.10 15.44 0.49
N LYS A 25 8.18 16.22 1.08
CA LYS A 25 8.52 17.10 2.21
C LYS A 25 9.13 16.31 3.36
N VAL A 26 8.56 15.15 3.68
CA VAL A 26 9.07 14.28 4.76
C VAL A 26 10.45 13.73 4.41
N GLN A 27 10.69 13.32 3.16
CA GLN A 27 12.01 12.89 2.68
C GLN A 27 13.05 14.02 2.71
N ASP A 28 12.65 15.24 2.36
CA ASP A 28 13.51 16.43 2.43
C ASP A 28 13.95 16.73 3.86
N VAL A 29 13.06 16.57 4.85
CA VAL A 29 13.44 16.66 6.27
C VAL A 29 14.54 15.66 6.59
N ILE A 30 14.32 14.39 6.24
CA ILE A 30 15.25 13.30 6.59
C ILE A 30 16.62 13.57 5.96
N SER A 31 16.64 13.96 4.69
CA SER A 31 17.86 14.28 3.95
C SER A 31 18.60 15.50 4.55
N SER A 32 17.87 16.54 4.94
CA SER A 32 18.44 17.77 5.55
C SER A 32 19.17 17.49 6.86
N TYR A 33 18.68 16.54 7.66
CA TYR A 33 19.27 16.16 8.94
C TYR A 33 20.24 14.97 8.84
N LYS A 34 20.70 14.64 7.62
CA LYS A 34 21.62 13.51 7.35
C LYS A 34 21.10 12.17 7.90
N GLY A 35 19.79 11.96 7.85
CA GLY A 35 19.17 10.68 8.16
C GLY A 35 19.13 9.76 6.93
N ASP A 36 19.17 8.46 7.17
CA ASP A 36 19.06 7.46 6.11
C ASP A 36 17.60 7.03 5.96
N PHE A 37 17.06 7.18 4.76
CA PHE A 37 15.71 6.74 4.43
C PHE A 37 15.74 5.24 4.07
N LEU A 38 15.01 4.42 4.83
CA LEU A 38 15.03 2.96 4.66
C LEU A 38 13.83 2.46 3.85
N ARG A 39 12.62 2.92 4.18
CA ARG A 39 11.40 2.40 3.57
C ARG A 39 10.23 3.37 3.67
N LEU A 40 9.43 3.45 2.61
CA LEU A 40 8.11 4.07 2.60
C LEU A 40 7.10 3.09 2.01
N GLU A 41 6.03 2.84 2.76
CA GLU A 41 4.91 2.01 2.32
C GLU A 41 3.61 2.80 2.45
N ASP A 42 2.81 2.80 1.38
CA ASP A 42 1.45 3.31 1.41
C ASP A 42 0.49 2.14 1.67
N TRP A 43 -0.25 2.22 2.77
CA TRP A 43 -1.22 1.20 3.18
C TRP A 43 -2.63 1.47 2.66
N GLY A 44 -2.81 2.56 1.92
CA GLY A 44 -4.07 2.97 1.34
C GLY A 44 -5.07 3.49 2.37
N ILE A 45 -6.32 3.65 1.94
CA ILE A 45 -7.41 4.21 2.75
C ILE A 45 -7.99 3.11 3.64
N ARG A 46 -8.00 3.35 4.95
CA ARG A 46 -8.60 2.46 5.95
C ARG A 46 -9.66 3.18 6.78
N LYS A 47 -10.62 2.43 7.32
CA LYS A 47 -11.65 2.95 8.22
C LYS A 47 -11.06 3.18 9.61
N LEU A 48 -11.29 4.36 10.17
CA LEU A 48 -10.89 4.71 11.54
C LEU A 48 -11.88 4.14 12.54
N ALA A 49 -11.43 3.81 13.75
CA ALA A 49 -12.30 3.31 14.82
C ALA A 49 -13.30 4.39 15.31
N TYR A 50 -12.89 5.65 15.26
CA TYR A 50 -13.69 6.82 15.58
C TYR A 50 -13.35 7.96 14.62
N SER A 51 -14.20 8.97 14.52
CA SER A 51 -13.97 10.12 13.65
C SER A 51 -12.86 11.01 14.20
N ILE A 52 -11.90 11.35 13.36
CA ILE A 52 -10.83 12.33 13.66
C ILE A 52 -11.04 13.51 12.73
N ASN A 53 -11.20 14.73 13.26
CA ASN A 53 -11.49 15.93 12.47
C ASN A 53 -12.67 15.74 11.47
N LYS A 54 -13.72 15.02 11.89
CA LYS A 54 -14.89 14.64 11.08
C LYS A 54 -14.63 13.64 9.95
N CYS A 55 -13.41 13.15 9.77
CA CYS A 55 -13.08 12.07 8.84
C CYS A 55 -13.31 10.70 9.51
N THR A 56 -14.02 9.79 8.84
CA THR A 56 -14.22 8.38 9.28
C THR A 56 -13.26 7.41 8.61
N ARG A 57 -12.54 7.87 7.59
CA ARG A 57 -11.52 7.14 6.84
C ARG A 57 -10.25 7.98 6.79
N GLY A 58 -9.10 7.35 6.65
CA GLY A 58 -7.81 8.01 6.46
C GLY A 58 -6.85 7.14 5.68
N ARG A 59 -5.93 7.76 4.94
CA ARG A 59 -4.88 7.07 4.21
C ARG A 59 -3.66 6.91 5.11
N TYR A 60 -3.16 5.68 5.24
CA TYR A 60 -2.06 5.36 6.14
C TYR A 60 -0.75 5.30 5.36
N LEU A 61 0.24 6.08 5.79
CA LEU A 61 1.59 5.99 5.29
C LEU A 61 2.51 5.53 6.41
N TYR A 62 3.31 4.51 6.09
CA TYR A 62 4.32 3.94 6.96
C TYR A 62 5.70 4.31 6.43
N LEU A 63 6.56 4.74 7.34
CA LEU A 63 7.87 5.24 7.03
C LEU A 63 8.88 4.70 8.05
N ARG A 64 10.03 4.25 7.55
CA ARG A 64 11.16 3.78 8.35
C ARG A 64 12.42 4.53 7.93
N TYR A 65 13.16 5.02 8.91
CA TYR A 65 14.38 5.81 8.70
C TYR A 65 15.30 5.72 9.91
N ASP A 66 16.58 5.97 9.65
CA ASP A 66 17.60 6.08 10.68
C ASP A 66 17.99 7.55 10.85
N GLY A 67 18.17 7.98 12.10
CA GLY A 67 18.43 9.39 12.36
C GLY A 67 18.81 9.75 13.79
N GLY A 68 19.15 11.03 13.97
CA GLY A 68 19.38 11.65 15.26
C GLY A 68 18.08 12.02 15.99
N ARG A 69 18.21 12.51 17.23
CA ARG A 69 17.07 13.01 18.03
C ARG A 69 16.51 14.33 17.50
N GLU A 70 17.34 15.13 16.84
CA GLU A 70 16.95 16.42 16.27
C GLU A 70 16.05 16.24 15.04
N LEU A 71 16.37 15.24 14.21
CA LEU A 71 15.57 14.87 13.04
C LEU A 71 14.12 14.53 13.42
N ILE A 72 13.92 13.70 14.44
CA ILE A 72 12.56 13.32 14.88
C ILE A 72 11.78 14.54 15.40
N ALA A 73 12.42 15.42 16.17
CA ALA A 73 11.76 16.62 16.69
C ALA A 73 11.27 17.54 15.57
N GLU A 74 12.06 17.70 14.51
CA GLU A 74 11.70 18.52 13.36
C GLU A 74 10.69 17.86 12.42
N LEU A 75 10.76 16.54 12.28
CA LEU A 75 9.78 15.76 11.53
C LEU A 75 8.40 15.82 12.21
N GLU A 76 8.33 15.61 13.53
CA GLU A 76 7.09 15.76 14.29
C GLU A 76 6.55 17.19 14.22
N ARG A 77 7.41 18.21 14.28
CA ARG A 77 7.02 19.61 14.15
C ARG A 77 6.35 19.88 12.80
N ARG A 78 6.96 19.42 11.69
CA ARG A 78 6.41 19.59 10.34
C ARG A 78 5.10 18.83 10.14
N LEU A 79 5.02 17.58 10.60
CA LEU A 79 3.78 16.78 10.53
C LEU A 79 2.65 17.40 11.36
N ARG A 80 2.98 18.05 12.47
CA ARG A 80 2.00 18.77 13.30
C ARG A 80 1.51 20.07 12.66
N LEU A 81 2.35 20.74 11.87
CA LEU A 81 1.99 21.98 11.18
C LEU A 81 1.16 21.75 9.92
N ASP A 82 1.23 20.56 9.33
CA ASP A 82 0.47 20.24 8.12
C ASP A 82 -0.95 19.80 8.49
N GLU A 83 -1.94 20.64 8.17
CA GLU A 83 -3.37 20.41 8.46
C GLU A 83 -3.94 19.17 7.76
N LYS A 84 -3.26 18.69 6.71
CA LYS A 84 -3.62 17.48 5.95
C LYS A 84 -3.34 16.20 6.73
N VAL A 85 -2.50 16.27 7.77
CA VAL A 85 -2.17 15.15 8.65
C VAL A 85 -3.16 15.11 9.81
N LEU A 86 -3.94 14.03 9.90
CA LEU A 86 -4.91 13.81 10.97
C LEU A 86 -4.24 13.40 12.27
N ARG A 87 -3.27 12.49 12.19
CA ARG A 87 -2.53 11.98 13.34
C ARG A 87 -1.22 11.36 12.89
N TYR A 88 -0.22 11.40 13.75
CA TYR A 88 1.05 10.72 13.56
C TYR A 88 1.46 10.00 14.85
N GLN A 89 2.26 8.96 14.70
CA GLN A 89 2.91 8.24 15.79
C GLN A 89 4.32 7.86 15.34
N SER A 90 5.31 8.31 16.09
CA SER A 90 6.69 7.93 15.91
C SER A 90 7.12 6.99 17.05
N VAL A 91 7.90 5.97 16.72
CA VAL A 91 8.37 4.93 17.65
C VAL A 91 9.87 4.73 17.45
N ASN A 92 10.61 4.65 18.55
CA ASN A 92 12.02 4.29 18.52
C ASN A 92 12.18 2.76 18.54
N ILE A 93 12.92 2.23 17.57
CA ILE A 93 13.02 0.78 17.30
C ILE A 93 14.49 0.33 17.43
N THR A 94 15.33 1.14 18.07
CA THR A 94 16.75 0.82 18.28
C THR A 94 16.96 -0.52 18.99
N ASP A 95 16.02 -0.93 19.85
CA ASP A 95 16.10 -2.16 20.65
C ASP A 95 15.37 -3.36 20.00
N GLN A 96 14.63 -3.14 18.91
CA GLN A 96 13.88 -4.21 18.25
C GLN A 96 14.62 -4.70 17.00
N PRO A 97 14.92 -6.00 16.89
CA PRO A 97 15.50 -6.56 15.68
C PRO A 97 14.49 -6.38 14.53
N GLU A 98 15.00 -6.03 13.35
CA GLU A 98 14.21 -5.91 12.13
C GLU A 98 13.61 -7.29 11.85
N LYS A 99 12.37 -7.54 12.26
CA LYS A 99 11.65 -8.71 11.77
C LYS A 99 11.54 -8.51 10.26
N PRO A 100 12.09 -9.40 9.43
CA PRO A 100 11.89 -9.30 8.00
C PRO A 100 10.39 -9.46 7.78
N VAL A 101 9.71 -8.35 7.46
CA VAL A 101 8.36 -8.41 6.95
C VAL A 101 8.51 -9.12 5.63
N ALA A 102 8.10 -10.40 5.61
CA ALA A 102 8.00 -11.21 4.42
C ALA A 102 7.45 -10.32 3.31
N GLU A 103 8.24 -10.20 2.24
CA GLU A 103 7.80 -9.59 0.99
C GLU A 103 6.38 -10.07 0.76
N LYS A 104 5.44 -9.13 0.66
CA LYS A 104 4.11 -9.47 0.19
C LYS A 104 4.33 -9.95 -1.24
N LYS A 105 4.52 -11.27 -1.38
CA LYS A 105 4.35 -12.01 -2.62
C LYS A 105 3.04 -11.45 -3.16
N THR A 106 3.16 -10.69 -4.25
CA THR A 106 2.07 -10.36 -5.14
C THR A 106 1.14 -11.56 -5.12
N LEU A 107 -0.08 -11.38 -4.60
CA LEU A 107 -1.15 -12.30 -4.90
C LEU A 107 -1.39 -12.10 -6.41
N VAL A 108 -0.51 -12.74 -7.19
CA VAL A 108 -0.83 -13.22 -8.52
C VAL A 108 -2.07 -14.04 -8.26
N ALA A 109 -3.21 -13.52 -8.70
CA ALA A 109 -4.32 -14.38 -9.02
C ALA A 109 -3.74 -15.39 -10.02
N GLU A 110 -3.38 -16.57 -9.50
CA GLU A 110 -3.14 -17.75 -10.31
C GLU A 110 -4.40 -17.93 -11.16
N PRO A 111 -4.31 -17.90 -12.50
CA PRO A 111 -5.30 -18.60 -13.29
C PRO A 111 -5.15 -20.08 -12.95
N GLU A 112 -6.22 -20.69 -12.44
CA GLU A 112 -6.35 -22.15 -12.39
C GLU A 112 -6.07 -22.73 -13.78
N VAL A 113 -4.86 -23.27 -13.95
CA VAL A 113 -4.59 -24.30 -14.94
C VAL A 113 -5.21 -25.58 -14.41
N VAL A 114 -6.42 -25.88 -14.88
CA VAL A 114 -7.00 -27.22 -14.80
C VAL A 114 -6.57 -27.93 -16.08
N GLU A 115 -5.45 -28.64 -16.03
CA GLU A 115 -5.01 -29.54 -17.09
C GLU A 115 -5.42 -30.98 -16.74
N GLY A 116 -6.18 -31.60 -17.64
CA GLY A 116 -6.35 -33.04 -17.72
C GLY A 116 -7.73 -33.57 -17.32
N ASP A 117 -8.60 -33.77 -18.31
CA ASP A 117 -9.05 -35.12 -18.66
C ASP A 117 -9.78 -35.07 -20.00
N GLN A 118 -9.29 -35.82 -21.00
CA GLN A 118 -10.12 -36.20 -22.14
C GLN A 118 -10.98 -37.38 -21.69
N PRO A 119 -12.30 -37.34 -21.94
CA PRO A 119 -13.00 -38.59 -22.13
C PRO A 119 -13.75 -38.63 -23.48
N LEU A 120 -13.37 -39.66 -24.24
CA LEU A 120 -14.26 -40.70 -24.78
C LEU A 120 -15.28 -40.30 -25.86
N GLU A 121 -15.04 -40.92 -27.02
CA GLU A 121 -15.97 -41.39 -28.04
C GLU A 121 -17.48 -41.39 -27.70
N GLY A 122 -18.26 -40.98 -28.71
CA GLY A 122 -19.42 -41.75 -29.16
C GLY A 122 -20.79 -41.32 -28.63
N ALA A 123 -21.50 -40.52 -29.43
CA ALA A 123 -22.95 -40.63 -29.54
C ALA A 123 -23.40 -40.23 -30.95
N GLU A 124 -23.73 -41.27 -31.72
CA GLU A 124 -24.42 -41.23 -33.01
C GLU A 124 -25.68 -40.36 -32.98
N ALA A 125 -25.96 -39.67 -34.09
CA ALA A 125 -27.31 -39.62 -34.65
C ALA A 125 -27.23 -39.36 -36.15
N VAL A 126 -27.33 -40.44 -36.90
CA VAL A 126 -27.53 -40.48 -38.34
C VAL A 126 -29.01 -40.18 -38.62
N ALA A 127 -29.30 -39.12 -39.37
CA ALA A 127 -30.49 -38.94 -40.19
C ALA A 127 -30.17 -37.77 -41.15
N GLY A 128 -30.11 -37.89 -42.46
CA GLY A 128 -30.92 -38.74 -43.33
C GLY A 128 -31.97 -37.88 -44.02
N ALA A 129 -31.70 -37.57 -45.29
CA ALA A 129 -32.64 -37.20 -46.37
C ALA A 129 -33.08 -35.73 -46.54
N ALA A 130 -32.58 -35.18 -47.66
CA ALA A 130 -33.34 -34.75 -48.85
C ALA A 130 -33.84 -33.30 -48.97
N ASP A 131 -33.86 -32.89 -50.26
CA ASP A 131 -34.55 -31.75 -50.89
C ASP A 131 -33.91 -30.36 -50.68
N THR A 132 -33.69 -29.46 -51.65
CA THR A 132 -34.02 -29.31 -53.09
C THR A 132 -33.21 -28.08 -53.59
N VAL A 133 -32.53 -28.11 -54.75
CA VAL A 133 -32.90 -27.46 -56.03
C VAL A 133 -32.75 -25.91 -56.10
N THR A 134 -31.98 -25.46 -57.12
CA THR A 134 -32.02 -24.14 -57.83
C THR A 134 -31.41 -22.93 -57.09
N GLU A 135 -30.60 -22.05 -57.69
CA GLU A 135 -30.28 -21.66 -59.09
C GLU A 135 -28.79 -21.29 -59.22
#